data_AF-A0A7G1KI58-F1
#
_entry.id   AF-A0A7G1KI58-F1
#
_cell.length_a   1.000
_cell.length_b   1.000
_cell.length_c   1.000
_cell.angle_alpha   90.00
_cell.angle_beta   90.00
_cell.angle_gamma   90.00
#
_symmetry.space_group_name_H-M   'P 1'
#
loop_
_entity.id
_entity.type
_entity.pdbx_description
1 polymer ?
#
loop_
_entity_poly.entity_id
_entity_poly.type
_entity_poly.pdbx_seq_one_letter_code
_entity_poly.pdbx_strand_id
1 'polypeptide(L)'
;MVTTSRIDDARAGLLDDPGESLSFGLEEADETLATMVAAQAEERPRDRELITQRLGLDGERPETLTLMGARYGLSRDRVRQLYTRAVGQMVRRVQATGHPDTAIFAERYPVGWLDERLVRTLLAEIYATDSDIAGQDLAYLRLRLAGHPLIDAKRLAGFVFQRIAGWQQRGRWHLPTARHAEPVAGQLIPLLRRVEWAKGDPAALPGAPVPTVDSGDDARGSVFAEKLGRETSFDTALEAQLLRMLDEGEQVAEFIERPAAVDYRLDGAERTHYPTVAARLTDGRVLLIDVVPVARLAVHGNRVKLGAARAWAHERGWGWLVFTGSRLGEEDLRRRAVDARHENILRNRLAAGPIAWPEFRRYVDETGMDMLGFTGLVLRHGWRWERGPFRLEREG
;
A
#
# COMPACT_ATOMS: atom_id res chain seq x y z
N MET A 1 -40.85 3.30 3.05
CA MET A 1 -39.90 4.13 3.84
C MET A 1 -38.54 3.43 3.80
N VAL A 2 -37.82 3.57 2.69
CA VAL A 2 -36.57 2.82 2.38
C VAL A 2 -35.70 3.76 1.56
N THR A 3 -34.83 4.56 2.19
CA THR A 3 -33.74 5.32 1.52
C THR A 3 -32.98 6.17 2.54
N THR A 4 -32.11 5.55 3.34
CA THR A 4 -31.11 6.32 4.11
C THR A 4 -29.88 5.46 4.45
N SER A 5 -30.05 4.17 4.72
CA SER A 5 -28.94 3.28 5.11
C SER A 5 -27.90 3.00 4.00
N ARG A 6 -28.25 2.96 2.71
CA ARG A 6 -27.29 2.61 1.63
C ARG A 6 -26.22 3.67 1.33
N ILE A 7 -26.43 4.91 1.79
CA ILE A 7 -25.50 6.03 1.54
C ILE A 7 -24.55 6.22 2.73
N ASP A 8 -24.98 5.85 3.94
CA ASP A 8 -24.14 5.97 5.14
C ASP A 8 -23.04 4.90 5.20
N ASP A 9 -23.27 3.70 4.65
CA ASP A 9 -22.25 2.62 4.67
C ASP A 9 -21.10 2.83 3.68
N ALA A 10 -21.24 3.76 2.73
CA ALA A 10 -20.15 4.18 1.85
C ALA A 10 -19.26 5.27 2.50
N ARG A 11 -19.69 5.84 3.64
CA ARG A 11 -18.95 6.91 4.34
C ARG A 11 -17.81 6.38 5.21
N ALA A 12 -17.89 5.13 5.66
CA ALA A 12 -17.01 4.57 6.70
C ALA A 12 -15.66 4.01 6.19
N GLY A 13 -15.16 4.44 5.03
CA GLY A 13 -13.95 3.82 4.44
C GLY A 13 -12.99 4.73 3.68
N LEU A 14 -13.28 6.03 3.55
CA LEU A 14 -12.44 6.94 2.74
C LEU A 14 -12.13 8.28 3.41
N LEU A 15 -12.55 8.47 4.66
CA LEU A 15 -12.34 9.72 5.43
C LEU A 15 -11.70 9.49 6.80
N ASP A 16 -11.50 8.23 7.20
CA ASP A 16 -10.73 7.88 8.40
C ASP A 16 -9.25 7.83 8.01
N ASP A 17 -8.39 8.34 8.89
CA ASP A 17 -6.95 8.32 8.66
C ASP A 17 -6.51 6.85 8.53
N PRO A 18 -5.88 6.44 7.41
CA PRO A 18 -5.48 5.05 7.21
C PRO A 18 -4.56 4.53 8.32
N GLY A 19 -3.87 5.43 9.05
CA GLY A 19 -3.10 5.11 10.24
C GLY A 19 -3.92 4.52 11.38
N GLU A 20 -5.22 4.84 11.49
CA GLU A 20 -6.11 4.34 12.54
C GLU A 20 -6.49 2.85 12.34
N SER A 21 -6.38 2.33 11.12
CA SER A 21 -6.63 0.91 10.81
C SER A 21 -5.38 0.02 10.95
N LEU A 22 -4.21 0.60 11.26
CA LEU A 22 -2.97 -0.14 11.36
C LEU A 22 -2.84 -0.84 12.71
N SER A 23 -2.36 -2.08 12.68
CA SER A 23 -2.09 -2.86 13.88
C SER A 23 -1.01 -3.91 13.61
N PHE A 24 -0.26 -4.30 14.63
CA PHE A 24 0.68 -5.41 14.50
C PHE A 24 -0.03 -6.72 14.17
N GLY A 25 -1.30 -6.90 14.51
CA GLY A 25 -2.07 -8.06 14.08
C GLY A 25 -2.34 -8.10 12.56
N LEU A 26 -2.33 -6.96 11.87
CA LEU A 26 -2.40 -6.92 10.40
C LEU A 26 -1.05 -7.33 9.79
N GLU A 27 0.04 -6.80 10.33
CA GLU A 27 1.40 -7.21 9.92
C GLU A 27 1.64 -8.69 10.25
N GLU A 28 1.11 -9.21 11.35
CA GLU A 28 1.19 -10.64 11.70
C GLU A 28 0.47 -11.52 10.67
N ALA A 29 -0.69 -11.09 10.18
CA ALA A 29 -1.42 -11.80 9.14
C ALA A 29 -0.62 -11.82 7.82
N ASP A 30 -0.03 -10.70 7.43
CA ASP A 30 0.79 -10.62 6.21
C ASP A 30 2.13 -11.37 6.36
N GLU A 31 2.76 -11.35 7.53
CA GLU A 31 3.95 -12.15 7.85
C GLU A 31 3.64 -13.65 7.87
N THR A 32 2.47 -14.04 8.36
CA THR A 32 2.02 -15.44 8.31
C THR A 32 1.88 -15.87 6.85
N LEU A 33 1.28 -15.05 5.98
CA LEU A 33 1.25 -15.32 4.54
C LEU A 33 2.67 -15.39 3.94
N ALA A 34 3.56 -14.46 4.29
CA ALA A 34 4.95 -14.48 3.80
C ALA A 34 5.69 -15.75 4.23
N THR A 35 5.49 -16.22 5.46
CA THR A 35 6.03 -17.47 5.98
C THR A 35 5.47 -18.68 5.23
N MET A 36 4.16 -18.71 4.95
CA MET A 36 3.53 -19.77 4.14
C MET A 36 4.14 -19.85 2.74
N VAL A 37 4.33 -18.68 2.11
CA VAL A 37 4.95 -18.56 0.79
C VAL A 37 6.41 -18.99 0.82
N ALA A 38 7.16 -18.59 1.85
CA ALA A 38 8.56 -18.97 2.03
C ALA A 38 8.72 -20.49 2.20
N ALA A 39 7.85 -21.14 2.99
CA ALA A 39 7.86 -22.59 3.14
C ALA A 39 7.60 -23.30 1.79
N GLN A 40 6.65 -22.80 0.98
CA GLN A 40 6.39 -23.36 -0.35
C GLN A 40 7.56 -23.20 -1.33
N ALA A 41 8.36 -22.14 -1.15
CA ALA A 41 9.50 -21.83 -2.02
C ALA A 41 10.58 -22.93 -2.06
N GLU A 42 10.72 -23.70 -0.97
CA GLU A 42 11.69 -24.80 -0.89
C GLU A 42 11.51 -25.84 -2.00
N GLU A 43 10.26 -26.10 -2.40
CA GLU A 43 9.92 -27.04 -3.47
C GLU A 43 9.59 -26.34 -4.80
N ARG A 44 9.09 -25.10 -4.72
CA ARG A 44 8.56 -24.35 -5.88
C ARG A 44 8.95 -22.87 -5.83
N PRO A 45 10.21 -22.51 -6.17
CA PRO A 45 10.69 -21.14 -6.07
C PRO A 45 9.90 -20.15 -6.95
N ARG A 46 9.40 -20.58 -8.12
CA ARG A 46 8.56 -19.73 -8.99
C ARG A 46 7.20 -19.38 -8.38
N ASP A 47 6.65 -20.26 -7.56
CA ASP A 47 5.37 -19.98 -6.90
C ASP A 47 5.54 -18.88 -5.84
N ARG A 48 6.72 -18.79 -5.20
CA ARG A 48 7.04 -17.72 -4.25
C ARG A 48 6.98 -16.36 -4.92
N GLU A 49 7.76 -16.15 -5.98
CA GLU A 49 7.81 -14.85 -6.66
C GLU A 49 6.42 -14.41 -7.13
N LEU A 50 5.66 -15.36 -7.68
CA LEU A 50 4.35 -15.12 -8.22
C LEU A 50 3.32 -14.78 -7.13
N ILE A 51 3.35 -15.43 -5.96
CA ILE A 51 2.46 -15.05 -4.85
C ILE A 51 2.92 -13.75 -4.19
N THR A 52 4.21 -13.57 -3.93
CA THR A 52 4.76 -12.36 -3.31
C THR A 52 4.44 -11.11 -4.12
N GLN A 53 4.69 -11.12 -5.45
CA GLN A 53 4.39 -9.99 -6.34
C GLN A 53 2.89 -9.72 -6.42
N ARG A 54 2.07 -10.77 -6.54
CA ARG A 54 0.62 -10.61 -6.65
C ARG A 54 -0.01 -10.05 -5.39
N LEU A 55 0.57 -10.31 -4.21
CA LEU A 55 0.01 -9.91 -2.92
C LEU A 55 0.75 -8.75 -2.24
N GLY A 56 1.92 -8.33 -2.74
CA GLY A 56 2.74 -7.27 -2.13
C GLY A 56 3.33 -7.64 -0.77
N LEU A 57 3.70 -8.91 -0.57
CA LEU A 57 4.14 -9.42 0.74
C LEU A 57 5.52 -8.92 1.17
N ASP A 58 6.37 -8.50 0.22
CA ASP A 58 7.69 -7.93 0.46
C ASP A 58 7.65 -6.43 0.81
N GLY A 59 6.46 -5.82 0.84
CA GLY A 59 6.24 -4.40 1.11
C GLY A 59 6.20 -3.53 -0.14
N GLU A 60 6.40 -4.10 -1.33
CA GLU A 60 6.04 -3.46 -2.59
C GLU A 60 4.53 -3.50 -2.83
N ARG A 61 4.04 -2.66 -3.75
CA ARG A 61 2.62 -2.68 -4.13
C ARG A 61 2.30 -4.00 -4.86
N PRO A 62 1.09 -4.56 -4.67
CA PRO A 62 0.66 -5.71 -5.44
C PRO A 62 0.68 -5.45 -6.95
N GLU A 63 1.15 -6.42 -7.73
CA GLU A 63 1.21 -6.31 -9.18
C GLU A 63 -0.06 -6.85 -9.87
N THR A 64 -0.36 -6.27 -11.04
CA THR A 64 -1.40 -6.78 -11.93
C THR A 64 -0.95 -8.09 -12.59
N LEU A 65 -1.91 -8.95 -12.91
CA LEU A 65 -1.63 -10.19 -13.65
C LEU A 65 -1.05 -9.92 -15.04
N THR A 66 -1.39 -8.77 -15.65
CA THR A 66 -0.84 -8.34 -16.94
C THR A 66 0.64 -7.97 -16.82
N LEU A 67 1.03 -7.20 -15.80
CA LEU A 67 2.43 -6.84 -15.57
C LEU A 67 3.29 -8.08 -15.30
N MET A 68 2.80 -8.98 -14.44
CA MET A 68 3.45 -10.25 -14.17
C MET A 68 3.55 -11.10 -15.45
N GLY A 69 2.50 -11.14 -16.27
CA GLY A 69 2.49 -11.85 -17.55
C GLY A 69 3.58 -11.36 -18.49
N ALA A 70 3.72 -10.04 -18.63
CA ALA A 70 4.78 -9.43 -19.41
C ALA A 70 6.17 -9.81 -18.90
N ARG A 71 6.38 -9.80 -17.58
CA ARG A 71 7.66 -10.18 -16.94
C ARG A 71 8.05 -11.63 -17.19
N TYR A 72 7.08 -12.56 -17.15
CA TYR A 72 7.34 -14.00 -17.31
C TYR A 72 7.14 -14.52 -18.74
N GLY A 73 6.77 -13.66 -19.71
CA GLY A 73 6.45 -14.08 -21.07
C GLY A 73 5.19 -14.96 -21.15
N LEU A 74 4.20 -14.70 -20.29
CA LEU A 74 2.96 -15.47 -20.16
C LEU A 74 1.73 -14.57 -20.40
N SER A 75 0.62 -15.17 -20.84
CA SER A 75 -0.64 -14.44 -20.88
C SER A 75 -1.18 -14.16 -19.47
N ARG A 76 -1.95 -13.08 -19.31
CA ARG A 76 -2.67 -12.72 -18.07
C ARG A 76 -3.45 -13.92 -17.50
N ASP A 77 -4.17 -14.64 -18.37
CA ASP A 77 -4.93 -15.83 -17.98
C ASP A 77 -4.03 -16.96 -17.45
N ARG A 78 -2.89 -17.18 -18.11
CA ARG A 78 -1.93 -18.20 -17.68
C ARG A 78 -1.31 -17.87 -16.33
N VAL A 79 -0.97 -16.61 -16.07
CA VAL A 79 -0.51 -16.17 -14.74
C VAL A 79 -1.60 -16.40 -13.69
N ARG A 80 -2.86 -16.05 -13.97
CA ARG A 80 -4.00 -16.29 -13.07
C ARG A 80 -4.14 -17.77 -12.68
N GLN A 81 -4.01 -18.67 -13.66
CA GLN A 81 -4.08 -20.11 -13.43
C GLN A 81 -2.93 -20.59 -12.54
N LEU A 82 -1.70 -20.16 -12.82
CA LEU A 82 -0.52 -20.50 -12.03
C LEU A 82 -0.65 -19.99 -10.60
N TYR A 83 -1.11 -18.74 -10.43
CA TYR A 83 -1.39 -18.12 -9.13
C TYR A 83 -2.41 -18.91 -8.32
N THR A 84 -3.57 -19.17 -8.92
CA THR A 84 -4.67 -19.91 -8.26
C THR A 84 -4.20 -21.29 -7.81
N ARG A 85 -3.42 -21.98 -8.66
CA ARG A 85 -2.84 -23.28 -8.35
C ARG A 85 -1.83 -23.18 -7.19
N ALA A 86 -0.93 -22.21 -7.24
CA ALA A 86 0.11 -21.99 -6.23
C ALA A 86 -0.51 -21.69 -4.86
N VAL A 87 -1.47 -20.77 -4.80
CA VAL A 87 -2.24 -20.44 -3.59
C VAL A 87 -3.01 -21.64 -3.06
N GLY A 88 -3.69 -22.39 -3.94
CA GLY A 88 -4.45 -23.57 -3.54
C GLY A 88 -3.56 -24.70 -3.00
N GLN A 89 -2.30 -24.78 -3.42
CA GLN A 89 -1.30 -25.70 -2.85
C GLN A 89 -0.81 -25.21 -1.50
N MET A 90 -0.52 -23.91 -1.38
CA MET A 90 -0.08 -23.26 -0.14
C MET A 90 -1.09 -23.49 0.99
N VAL A 91 -2.37 -23.20 0.74
CA VAL A 91 -3.44 -23.39 1.73
C VAL A 91 -3.59 -24.86 2.13
N ARG A 92 -3.53 -25.80 1.18
CA ARG A 92 -3.61 -27.24 1.47
C ARG A 92 -2.44 -27.74 2.30
N ARG A 93 -1.23 -27.23 2.05
CA ARG A 93 -0.05 -27.59 2.85
C ARG A 93 -0.25 -27.17 4.29
N VAL A 94 -0.63 -25.92 4.54
CA VAL A 94 -0.87 -25.41 5.91
C VAL A 94 -1.98 -26.17 6.61
N GLN A 95 -3.06 -26.51 5.91
CA GLN A 95 -4.14 -27.34 6.47
C GLN A 95 -3.69 -28.76 6.82
N ALA A 96 -2.73 -29.32 6.07
CA ALA A 96 -2.19 -30.66 6.32
C ALA A 96 -1.11 -30.67 7.42
N THR A 97 -0.29 -29.63 7.52
CA THR A 97 0.83 -29.53 8.47
C THR A 97 0.46 -28.84 9.78
N GLY A 98 -0.60 -28.02 9.78
CA GLY A 98 -0.91 -27.11 10.88
C GLY A 98 0.14 -26.03 11.11
N HIS A 99 1.01 -25.75 10.12
CA HIS A 99 2.10 -24.76 10.22
C HIS A 99 2.17 -23.88 8.95
N PRO A 100 2.37 -22.55 9.10
CA PRO A 100 2.38 -21.80 10.36
C PRO A 100 0.99 -21.76 11.02
N ASP A 101 0.93 -21.33 12.28
CA ASP A 101 -0.33 -21.16 12.99
C ASP A 101 -1.19 -20.08 12.30
N THR A 102 -2.43 -20.42 11.96
CA THR A 102 -3.37 -19.51 11.31
C THR A 102 -4.41 -18.93 12.27
N ALA A 103 -4.26 -19.14 13.60
CA ALA A 103 -5.18 -18.64 14.62
C ALA A 103 -5.39 -17.11 14.53
N ILE A 104 -4.35 -16.36 14.15
CA ILE A 104 -4.44 -14.91 13.95
C ILE A 104 -5.55 -14.51 12.96
N PHE A 105 -5.76 -15.31 11.90
CA PHE A 105 -6.83 -15.03 10.94
C PHE A 105 -8.22 -15.29 11.56
N ALA A 106 -8.36 -16.34 12.38
CA ALA A 106 -9.63 -16.64 13.05
C ALA A 106 -9.97 -15.59 14.12
N GLU A 107 -8.97 -15.06 14.83
CA GLU A 107 -9.14 -13.94 15.76
C GLU A 107 -9.56 -12.65 15.04
N ARG A 108 -8.92 -12.36 13.89
CA ARG A 108 -9.11 -11.12 13.14
C ARG A 108 -10.36 -11.11 12.25
N TYR A 109 -10.74 -12.28 11.73
CA TYR A 109 -11.91 -12.47 10.87
C TYR A 109 -12.82 -13.60 11.40
N PRO A 110 -13.42 -13.47 12.61
CA PRO A 110 -14.16 -14.55 13.23
C PRO A 110 -15.31 -15.07 12.38
N VAL A 111 -15.45 -16.39 12.36
CA VAL A 111 -16.64 -17.05 11.80
C VAL A 111 -17.86 -16.65 12.63
N GLY A 112 -18.95 -16.28 11.96
CA GLY A 112 -20.20 -15.85 12.60
C GLY A 112 -20.32 -14.33 12.77
N TRP A 113 -19.30 -13.53 12.47
CA TRP A 113 -19.49 -12.10 12.28
C TRP A 113 -20.42 -11.83 11.10
N LEU A 114 -21.17 -10.72 11.20
CA LEU A 114 -22.01 -10.24 10.10
C LEU A 114 -21.13 -9.94 8.87
N ASP A 115 -21.60 -10.36 7.69
CA ASP A 115 -20.95 -10.14 6.40
C ASP A 115 -20.50 -8.69 6.23
N GLU A 116 -21.35 -7.73 6.58
CA GLU A 116 -21.07 -6.30 6.46
C GLU A 116 -19.86 -5.87 7.30
N ARG A 117 -19.76 -6.36 8.55
CA ARG A 117 -18.63 -6.07 9.44
C ARG A 117 -17.33 -6.65 8.88
N LEU A 118 -17.37 -7.88 8.35
CA LEU A 118 -16.19 -8.52 7.74
C LEU A 118 -15.74 -7.75 6.50
N VAL A 119 -16.66 -7.43 5.59
CA VAL A 119 -16.35 -6.67 4.37
C VAL A 119 -15.76 -5.30 4.70
N ARG A 120 -16.34 -4.57 5.68
CA ARG A 120 -15.81 -3.28 6.12
C ARG A 120 -14.41 -3.39 6.70
N THR A 121 -14.15 -4.39 7.53
CA THR A 121 -12.83 -4.64 8.14
C THR A 121 -11.79 -4.93 7.06
N LEU A 122 -12.12 -5.82 6.11
CA LEU A 122 -11.24 -6.16 5.00
C LEU A 122 -10.93 -4.95 4.11
N LEU A 123 -11.94 -4.14 3.77
CA LEU A 123 -11.76 -2.94 2.97
C LEU A 123 -10.86 -1.91 3.66
N ALA A 124 -11.08 -1.66 4.95
CA ALA A 124 -10.26 -0.72 5.73
C ALA A 124 -8.77 -1.13 5.70
N GLU A 125 -8.47 -2.41 5.88
CA GLU A 125 -7.11 -2.94 5.82
C GLU A 125 -6.50 -2.91 4.42
N ILE A 126 -7.29 -3.22 3.39
CA ILE A 126 -6.84 -3.17 1.99
C ILE A 126 -6.43 -1.73 1.65
N TYR A 127 -7.26 -0.75 1.97
CA TYR A 127 -6.96 0.67 1.73
C TYR A 127 -5.78 1.16 2.57
N ALA A 128 -5.70 0.77 3.84
CA ALA A 128 -4.59 1.17 4.72
C ALA A 128 -3.22 0.63 4.27
N THR A 129 -3.22 -0.43 3.45
CA THR A 129 -2.00 -1.06 2.91
C THR A 129 -1.82 -0.85 1.41
N ASP A 130 -2.66 -0.07 0.73
CA ASP A 130 -2.52 0.18 -0.72
C ASP A 130 -2.56 -1.13 -1.54
N SER A 131 -3.43 -2.06 -1.14
CA SER A 131 -3.50 -3.41 -1.69
C SER A 131 -4.71 -3.66 -2.61
N ASP A 132 -5.37 -2.60 -3.10
CA ASP A 132 -6.62 -2.64 -3.86
C ASP A 132 -6.57 -3.61 -5.06
N ILE A 133 -5.46 -3.58 -5.83
CA ILE A 133 -5.20 -4.45 -6.98
C ILE A 133 -5.33 -5.95 -6.62
N ALA A 134 -5.01 -6.33 -5.39
CA ALA A 134 -5.08 -7.70 -4.87
C ALA A 134 -6.16 -7.88 -3.80
N GLY A 135 -7.05 -6.89 -3.61
CA GLY A 135 -8.00 -6.86 -2.50
C GLY A 135 -8.91 -8.08 -2.44
N GLN A 136 -9.40 -8.54 -3.59
CA GLN A 136 -10.21 -9.76 -3.69
C GLN A 136 -9.42 -11.01 -3.26
N ASP A 137 -8.18 -11.14 -3.72
CA ASP A 137 -7.33 -12.29 -3.45
C ASP A 137 -6.95 -12.37 -1.97
N LEU A 138 -6.56 -11.22 -1.37
CA LEU A 138 -6.27 -11.10 0.05
C LEU A 138 -7.49 -11.39 0.91
N ALA A 139 -8.65 -10.81 0.58
CA ALA A 139 -9.90 -11.07 1.30
C ALA A 139 -10.26 -12.55 1.28
N TYR A 140 -10.19 -13.19 0.11
CA TYR A 140 -10.45 -14.62 -0.03
C TYR A 140 -9.47 -15.45 0.83
N LEU A 141 -8.17 -15.16 0.76
CA LEU A 141 -7.15 -15.89 1.52
C LEU A 141 -7.35 -15.76 3.03
N ARG A 142 -7.49 -14.53 3.53
CA ARG A 142 -7.71 -14.22 4.94
C ARG A 142 -8.92 -14.95 5.51
N LEU A 143 -10.04 -14.94 4.79
CA LEU A 143 -11.26 -15.66 5.19
C LEU A 143 -11.08 -17.18 5.16
N ARG A 144 -10.40 -17.74 4.15
CA ARG A 144 -10.13 -19.18 4.07
C ARG A 144 -9.24 -19.67 5.20
N LEU A 145 -8.22 -18.89 5.58
CA LEU A 145 -7.32 -19.19 6.68
C LEU A 145 -7.97 -18.97 8.05
N ALA A 146 -8.93 -18.06 8.15
CA ALA A 146 -9.79 -17.87 9.32
C ALA A 146 -10.83 -18.99 9.52
N GLY A 147 -10.93 -19.93 8.58
CA GLY A 147 -11.84 -21.09 8.68
C GLY A 147 -13.21 -20.91 8.04
N HIS A 148 -13.47 -19.81 7.31
CA HIS A 148 -14.75 -19.62 6.62
C HIS A 148 -14.96 -20.67 5.52
N PRO A 149 -16.18 -21.21 5.32
CA PRO A 149 -16.48 -22.12 4.23
C PRO A 149 -16.09 -21.55 2.87
N LEU A 150 -15.73 -22.42 1.92
CA LEU A 150 -15.28 -22.01 0.58
C LEU A 150 -16.27 -21.07 -0.13
N ILE A 151 -17.57 -21.37 -0.02
CA ILE A 151 -18.64 -20.60 -0.66
C ILE A 151 -18.75 -19.21 -0.03
N ASP A 152 -18.72 -19.12 1.30
CA ASP A 152 -18.84 -17.84 2.01
C ASP A 152 -17.61 -16.97 1.80
N ALA A 153 -16.40 -17.53 1.85
CA ALA A 153 -15.16 -16.80 1.57
C ALA A 153 -15.16 -16.21 0.15
N LYS A 154 -15.63 -16.96 -0.85
CA LYS A 154 -15.77 -16.45 -2.23
C LYS A 154 -16.82 -15.35 -2.34
N ARG A 155 -17.98 -15.51 -1.68
CA ARG A 155 -19.06 -14.51 -1.68
C ARG A 155 -18.57 -13.19 -1.08
N LEU A 156 -17.99 -13.24 0.11
CA LEU A 156 -17.49 -12.08 0.85
C LEU A 156 -16.35 -11.37 0.11
N ALA A 157 -15.38 -12.11 -0.43
CA ALA A 157 -14.33 -11.54 -1.28
C ALA A 157 -14.90 -10.89 -2.54
N GLY A 158 -15.98 -11.45 -3.11
CA GLY A 158 -16.73 -10.84 -4.20
C GLY A 158 -17.38 -9.51 -3.81
N PHE A 159 -17.93 -9.39 -2.59
CA PHE A 159 -18.45 -8.12 -2.09
C PHE A 159 -17.34 -7.07 -1.91
N VAL A 160 -16.16 -7.46 -1.43
CA VAL A 160 -14.98 -6.58 -1.38
C VAL A 160 -14.61 -6.08 -2.77
N PHE A 161 -14.48 -6.99 -3.75
CA PHE A 161 -14.20 -6.63 -5.14
C PHE A 161 -15.25 -5.67 -5.72
N GLN A 162 -16.54 -5.97 -5.53
CA GLN A 162 -17.63 -5.11 -6.02
C GLN A 162 -17.59 -3.71 -5.41
N ARG A 163 -17.18 -3.58 -4.14
CA ARG A 163 -17.02 -2.27 -3.50
C ARG A 163 -15.87 -1.50 -4.11
N ILE A 164 -14.71 -2.13 -4.34
CA ILE A 164 -13.55 -1.53 -4.97
C ILE A 164 -13.87 -1.12 -6.42
N ALA A 165 -14.31 -2.07 -7.26
CA ALA A 165 -14.66 -1.83 -8.66
C ALA A 165 -15.79 -0.78 -8.81
N GLY A 166 -16.75 -0.79 -7.89
CA GLY A 166 -17.94 0.06 -7.94
C GLY A 166 -17.65 1.55 -7.79
N TRP A 167 -16.53 1.96 -7.18
CA TRP A 167 -16.09 3.37 -7.17
C TRP A 167 -15.01 3.65 -8.23
N GLN A 168 -14.19 2.64 -8.59
CA GLN A 168 -13.19 2.73 -9.65
C GLN A 168 -13.76 2.97 -11.05
N GLN A 169 -15.00 2.56 -11.32
CA GLN A 169 -15.62 2.60 -12.66
C GLN A 169 -16.59 3.78 -12.88
N ARG A 170 -16.62 4.79 -11.99
CA ARG A 170 -17.66 5.85 -12.05
C ARG A 170 -17.37 7.03 -12.98
N GLY A 171 -16.32 7.00 -13.79
CA GLY A 171 -16.08 7.89 -14.95
C GLY A 171 -15.73 9.36 -14.63
N ARG A 172 -16.28 9.96 -13.58
CA ARG A 172 -15.84 11.25 -13.00
C ARG A 172 -15.52 11.05 -11.52
N TRP A 173 -14.88 12.03 -10.87
CA TRP A 173 -14.63 12.04 -9.42
C TRP A 173 -15.94 11.90 -8.62
N HIS A 174 -16.43 10.68 -8.48
CA HIS A 174 -17.72 10.37 -7.89
C HIS A 174 -17.50 9.48 -6.67
N LEU A 175 -16.82 10.07 -5.69
CA LEU A 175 -17.05 9.73 -4.29
C LEU A 175 -18.27 10.51 -3.80
N PRO A 176 -19.14 9.94 -2.95
CA PRO A 176 -20.30 10.65 -2.42
C PRO A 176 -19.80 11.91 -1.73
N THR A 177 -20.25 13.07 -2.22
CA THR A 177 -19.94 14.37 -1.64
C THR A 177 -20.29 14.33 -0.15
N ALA A 178 -19.30 14.44 0.72
CA ALA A 178 -19.55 14.67 2.13
C ALA A 178 -20.06 16.09 2.28
N ARG A 179 -21.38 16.26 2.48
CA ARG A 179 -21.88 17.46 3.17
C ARG A 179 -21.21 17.47 4.54
N HIS A 180 -20.32 18.44 4.78
CA HIS A 180 -19.55 18.75 6.01
C HIS A 180 -18.08 18.28 6.10
N ALA A 181 -17.42 17.90 5.00
CA ALA A 181 -15.95 17.85 4.96
C ALA A 181 -15.39 19.14 4.34
N GLU A 182 -14.22 19.60 4.78
CA GLU A 182 -13.44 20.62 4.07
C GLU A 182 -13.31 20.22 2.59
N PRO A 183 -13.46 21.14 1.62
CA PRO A 183 -13.30 20.83 0.20
C PRO A 183 -12.00 20.04 -0.01
N VAL A 184 -12.00 19.00 -0.85
CA VAL A 184 -10.82 18.14 -1.08
C VAL A 184 -9.60 18.98 -1.50
N ALA A 185 -9.82 20.08 -2.22
CA ALA A 185 -8.82 21.10 -2.52
C ALA A 185 -8.15 21.74 -1.27
N GLY A 186 -8.89 21.99 -0.19
CA GLY A 186 -8.38 22.53 1.07
C GLY A 186 -7.36 21.61 1.75
N GLN A 187 -7.45 20.30 1.52
CA GLN A 187 -6.52 19.31 2.06
C GLN A 187 -5.14 19.36 1.40
N LEU A 188 -5.00 19.99 0.23
CA LEU A 188 -3.71 20.10 -0.46
C LEU A 188 -2.78 21.10 0.23
N ILE A 189 -3.31 22.21 0.76
CA ILE A 189 -2.50 23.27 1.36
C ILE A 189 -1.64 22.76 2.53
N PRO A 190 -2.17 21.99 3.51
CA PRO A 190 -1.34 21.37 4.55
C PRO A 190 -0.23 20.47 4.01
N LEU A 191 -0.48 19.73 2.91
CA LEU A 191 0.52 18.88 2.28
C LEU A 191 1.64 19.70 1.62
N LEU A 192 1.29 20.81 0.95
CA LEU A 192 2.28 21.69 0.30
C LEU A 192 3.28 22.30 1.29
N ARG A 193 2.90 22.46 2.57
CA ARG A 193 3.81 22.92 3.64
C ARG A 193 4.87 21.88 4.02
N ARG A 194 4.66 20.61 3.67
CA ARG A 194 5.59 19.50 3.93
C ARG A 194 6.52 19.21 2.77
N VAL A 195 6.33 19.89 1.64
CA VAL A 195 7.15 19.67 0.45
C VAL A 195 8.58 20.10 0.74
N GLU A 196 9.51 19.21 0.42
CA GLU A 196 10.92 19.52 0.43
C GLU A 196 11.31 20.12 -0.91
N TRP A 197 11.41 21.44 -0.96
CA TRP A 197 11.74 22.18 -2.18
C TRP A 197 13.22 22.09 -2.52
N ALA A 198 13.51 21.73 -3.78
CA ALA A 198 14.85 21.86 -4.33
C ALA A 198 15.23 23.34 -4.57
N LYS A 199 16.51 23.58 -4.81
CA LYS A 199 17.03 24.90 -5.19
C LYS A 199 17.04 25.04 -6.71
N GLY A 200 16.90 26.28 -7.19
CA GLY A 200 16.97 26.61 -8.62
C GLY A 200 15.62 26.56 -9.32
N ASP A 201 15.66 26.78 -10.63
CA ASP A 201 14.45 26.81 -11.46
C ASP A 201 14.01 25.38 -11.82
N PRO A 202 12.71 25.05 -11.66
CA PRO A 202 12.23 23.71 -11.93
C PRO A 202 12.19 23.41 -13.43
N ALA A 203 12.68 22.22 -13.82
CA ALA A 203 12.52 21.72 -15.18
C ALA A 203 11.04 21.60 -15.58
N ALA A 204 10.77 21.62 -16.89
CA ALA A 204 9.42 21.45 -17.42
C ALA A 204 8.85 20.06 -17.10
N LEU A 205 7.53 19.96 -16.95
CA LEU A 205 6.85 18.67 -16.86
C LEU A 205 6.95 17.93 -18.20
N PRO A 206 7.01 16.59 -18.19
CA PRO A 206 6.92 15.80 -19.42
C PRO A 206 5.54 15.98 -20.07
N GLY A 207 5.47 15.83 -21.39
CA GLY A 207 4.21 15.99 -22.14
C GLY A 207 3.26 14.80 -22.10
N ALA A 208 3.74 13.62 -21.68
CA ALA A 208 2.95 12.39 -21.60
C ALA A 208 3.42 11.51 -20.43
N PRO A 209 2.51 10.73 -19.80
CA PRO A 209 2.88 9.78 -18.78
C PRO A 209 3.75 8.67 -19.37
N VAL A 210 4.68 8.14 -18.57
CA VAL A 210 5.44 6.96 -18.97
C VAL A 210 4.50 5.77 -19.07
N PRO A 211 4.44 5.07 -20.23
CA PRO A 211 3.53 3.96 -20.42
C PRO A 211 4.02 2.73 -19.64
N THR A 212 3.10 2.04 -18.98
CA THR A 212 3.33 0.70 -18.43
C THR A 212 2.58 -0.34 -19.26
N VAL A 213 3.10 -1.57 -19.33
CA VAL A 213 2.51 -2.66 -20.14
C VAL A 213 1.07 -3.00 -19.71
N ASP A 214 0.72 -2.69 -18.47
CA ASP A 214 -0.57 -2.95 -17.85
C ASP A 214 -1.44 -1.69 -17.67
N SER A 215 -1.14 -0.60 -18.41
CA SER A 215 -1.88 0.68 -18.30
C SER A 215 -3.39 0.54 -18.51
N GLY A 216 -3.83 -0.48 -19.27
CA GLY A 216 -5.23 -0.78 -19.55
C GLY A 216 -5.75 -2.06 -18.87
N ASP A 217 -5.11 -2.54 -17.79
CA ASP A 217 -5.64 -3.68 -17.03
C ASP A 217 -6.93 -3.28 -16.29
N ASP A 218 -7.98 -4.10 -16.43
CA ASP A 218 -9.29 -3.88 -15.78
C ASP A 218 -9.24 -3.86 -14.24
N ALA A 219 -8.12 -4.27 -13.64
CA ALA A 219 -7.88 -4.16 -12.21
C ALA A 219 -7.56 -2.71 -11.76
N ARG A 220 -7.17 -1.84 -12.68
CA ARG A 220 -6.92 -0.42 -12.41
C ARG A 220 -8.22 0.36 -12.47
N GLY A 221 -8.34 1.39 -11.63
CA GLY A 221 -9.42 2.36 -11.75
C GLY A 221 -9.12 3.40 -12.82
N SER A 222 -10.16 4.04 -13.34
CA SER A 222 -10.03 5.17 -14.27
C SER A 222 -10.98 6.30 -13.92
N VAL A 223 -10.55 7.52 -14.23
CA VAL A 223 -11.33 8.73 -13.97
C VAL A 223 -10.95 9.82 -14.97
N PHE A 224 -11.94 10.60 -15.39
CA PHE A 224 -11.69 11.81 -16.16
C PHE A 224 -11.15 12.92 -15.26
N ALA A 225 -9.93 13.38 -15.55
CA ALA A 225 -9.31 14.52 -14.88
C ALA A 225 -9.49 15.79 -15.73
N GLU A 226 -10.14 16.80 -15.16
CA GLU A 226 -10.51 18.02 -15.87
C GLU A 226 -9.29 18.83 -16.30
N LYS A 227 -8.26 18.94 -15.46
CA LYS A 227 -7.00 19.64 -15.79
C LYS A 227 -6.16 18.92 -16.82
N LEU A 228 -6.30 17.60 -16.92
CA LEU A 228 -5.63 16.82 -17.97
C LEU A 228 -6.43 16.82 -19.28
N GLY A 229 -7.74 17.10 -19.22
CA GLY A 229 -8.65 17.01 -20.36
C GLY A 229 -8.80 15.57 -20.90
N ARG A 230 -8.50 14.55 -20.10
CA ARG A 230 -8.52 13.13 -20.49
C ARG A 230 -8.77 12.19 -19.32
N GLU A 231 -9.04 10.93 -19.62
CA GLU A 231 -9.00 9.87 -18.62
C GLU A 231 -7.57 9.60 -18.15
N THR A 232 -7.45 9.34 -16.86
CA THR A 232 -6.23 8.87 -16.19
C THR A 232 -6.55 7.63 -15.35
N SER A 233 -5.57 6.76 -15.17
CA SER A 233 -5.69 5.53 -14.38
C SER A 233 -4.97 5.63 -13.05
N PHE A 234 -5.48 4.90 -12.06
CA PHE A 234 -4.90 4.81 -10.72
C PHE A 234 -5.03 3.39 -10.18
N ASP A 235 -4.13 3.02 -9.29
CA ASP A 235 -4.04 1.64 -8.80
C ASP A 235 -4.83 1.45 -7.51
N THR A 236 -4.99 2.51 -6.72
CA THR A 236 -5.57 2.42 -5.38
C THR A 236 -6.44 3.63 -5.02
N ALA A 237 -7.25 3.47 -3.96
CA ALA A 237 -8.02 4.56 -3.38
C ALA A 237 -7.16 5.76 -2.98
N LEU A 238 -5.94 5.51 -2.54
CA LEU A 238 -5.02 6.54 -2.09
C LEU A 238 -4.49 7.37 -3.27
N GLU A 239 -4.13 6.73 -4.38
CA GLU A 239 -3.77 7.42 -5.61
C GLU A 239 -4.95 8.23 -6.16
N ALA A 240 -6.15 7.64 -6.18
CA ALA A 240 -7.36 8.35 -6.62
C ALA A 240 -7.63 9.61 -5.79
N GLN A 241 -7.43 9.53 -4.47
CA GLN A 241 -7.56 10.69 -3.58
C GLN A 241 -6.56 11.78 -3.94
N LEU A 242 -5.28 11.44 -4.13
CA LEU A 242 -4.25 12.41 -4.51
C LEU A 242 -4.57 13.07 -5.86
N LEU A 243 -4.85 12.27 -6.89
CA LEU A 243 -5.15 12.78 -8.22
C LEU A 243 -6.36 13.72 -8.21
N ARG A 244 -7.39 13.41 -7.42
CA ARG A 244 -8.53 14.29 -7.21
C ARG A 244 -8.15 15.61 -6.56
N MET A 245 -7.30 15.58 -5.52
CA MET A 245 -6.82 16.79 -4.85
C MET A 245 -6.06 17.71 -5.82
N LEU A 246 -5.26 17.13 -6.73
CA LEU A 246 -4.53 17.89 -7.74
C LEU A 246 -5.45 18.46 -8.82
N ASP A 247 -6.44 17.68 -9.25
CA ASP A 247 -7.41 18.08 -10.27
C ASP A 247 -8.35 19.19 -9.76
N GLU A 248 -8.85 19.11 -8.53
CA GLU A 248 -9.71 20.13 -7.93
C GLU A 248 -8.95 21.32 -7.31
N GLY A 249 -7.64 21.18 -7.04
CA GLY A 249 -6.88 22.17 -6.26
C GLY A 249 -6.51 23.43 -7.03
N GLU A 250 -7.00 24.61 -6.64
CA GLU A 250 -6.72 25.89 -7.31
C GLU A 250 -5.22 26.25 -7.37
N GLN A 251 -4.40 25.71 -6.47
CA GLN A 251 -2.96 25.94 -6.43
C GLN A 251 -2.21 25.17 -7.52
N VAL A 252 -2.83 24.19 -8.17
CA VAL A 252 -2.20 23.35 -9.21
C VAL A 252 -2.58 23.87 -10.58
N ALA A 253 -1.58 24.26 -11.38
CA ALA A 253 -1.78 24.70 -12.76
C ALA A 253 -1.96 23.51 -13.71
N GLU A 254 -1.10 22.51 -13.58
CA GLU A 254 -1.09 21.28 -14.39
C GLU A 254 -0.45 20.15 -13.58
N PHE A 255 -0.74 18.90 -13.94
CA PHE A 255 -0.06 17.73 -13.37
C PHE A 255 0.05 16.62 -14.40
N ILE A 256 0.84 15.58 -14.10
CA ILE A 256 0.96 14.40 -14.95
C ILE A 256 1.29 13.18 -14.11
N GLU A 257 0.51 12.12 -14.29
CA GLU A 257 0.76 10.82 -13.67
C GLU A 257 2.00 10.14 -14.27
N ARG A 258 2.69 9.30 -13.51
CA ARG A 258 3.87 8.54 -13.95
C ARG A 258 4.84 9.39 -14.78
N PRO A 259 5.37 10.51 -14.25
CA PRO A 259 6.16 11.47 -15.03
C PRO A 259 7.50 10.89 -15.52
N ALA A 260 8.02 9.84 -14.88
CA ALA A 260 9.33 9.29 -15.19
C ALA A 260 9.47 7.82 -14.79
N ALA A 261 10.47 7.18 -15.36
CA ALA A 261 11.06 5.94 -14.87
C ALA A 261 12.33 6.30 -14.10
N VAL A 262 12.38 5.95 -12.82
CA VAL A 262 13.52 6.21 -11.92
C VAL A 262 14.17 4.88 -11.59
N ASP A 263 15.39 4.70 -12.10
CA ASP A 263 16.17 3.51 -11.81
C ASP A 263 16.80 3.61 -10.42
N TYR A 264 16.78 2.50 -9.69
CA TYR A 264 17.37 2.38 -8.37
C TYR A 264 17.88 0.96 -8.14
N ARG A 265 18.83 0.83 -7.23
CA ARG A 265 19.40 -0.46 -6.86
C ARG A 265 18.94 -0.87 -5.47
N LEU A 266 18.36 -2.06 -5.37
CA LEU A 266 17.96 -2.66 -4.10
C LEU A 266 18.68 -4.01 -3.97
N ASP A 267 19.51 -4.16 -2.94
CA ASP A 267 20.26 -5.38 -2.65
C ASP A 267 21.05 -5.93 -3.85
N GLY A 268 21.64 -5.02 -4.62
CA GLY A 268 22.43 -5.33 -5.82
C GLY A 268 21.61 -5.58 -7.09
N ALA A 269 20.28 -5.63 -7.01
CA ALA A 269 19.40 -5.74 -8.18
C ALA A 269 18.97 -4.36 -8.67
N GLU A 270 19.10 -4.12 -9.97
CA GLU A 270 18.54 -2.94 -10.64
C GLU A 270 17.01 -3.07 -10.75
N ARG A 271 16.31 -2.01 -10.42
CA ARG A 271 14.85 -1.91 -10.44
C ARG A 271 14.45 -0.55 -11.00
N THR A 272 13.25 -0.47 -11.55
CA THR A 272 12.68 0.78 -12.07
C THR A 272 11.41 1.11 -11.28
N HIS A 273 11.35 2.35 -10.80
CA HIS A 273 10.19 2.92 -10.13
C HIS A 273 9.49 3.94 -11.02
N TYR A 274 8.17 4.00 -10.94
CA TYR A 274 7.35 5.01 -11.63
C TYR A 274 6.65 5.84 -10.54
N PRO A 275 7.18 7.02 -10.18
CA PRO A 275 6.55 7.90 -9.20
C PRO A 275 5.09 8.20 -9.58
N THR A 276 4.19 8.32 -8.60
CA THR A 276 2.76 8.45 -8.88
C THR A 276 2.42 9.68 -9.76
N VAL A 277 2.90 10.88 -9.41
CA VAL A 277 2.50 12.12 -10.13
C VAL A 277 3.52 13.25 -9.96
N ALA A 278 3.67 14.10 -10.97
CA ALA A 278 4.31 15.41 -10.82
C ALA A 278 3.30 16.53 -11.08
N ALA A 279 3.37 17.62 -10.32
CA ALA A 279 2.46 18.76 -10.44
C ALA A 279 3.24 20.07 -10.56
N ARG A 280 2.73 20.99 -11.37
CA ARG A 280 3.16 22.39 -11.40
C ARG A 280 2.14 23.22 -10.63
N LEU A 281 2.63 24.03 -9.71
CA LEU A 281 1.83 24.99 -8.97
C LEU A 281 1.64 26.28 -9.77
N THR A 282 0.60 27.05 -9.44
CA THR A 282 0.30 28.34 -10.07
C THR A 282 1.38 29.41 -9.83
N ASP A 283 2.23 29.22 -8.82
CA ASP A 283 3.41 30.06 -8.56
C ASP A 283 4.67 29.62 -9.36
N GLY A 284 4.54 28.63 -10.23
CA GLY A 284 5.60 28.14 -11.11
C GLY A 284 6.45 27.01 -10.53
N ARG A 285 6.39 26.75 -9.21
CA ARG A 285 7.11 25.64 -8.59
C ARG A 285 6.59 24.29 -9.09
N VAL A 286 7.45 23.28 -9.16
CA VAL A 286 7.09 21.92 -9.56
C VAL A 286 7.44 20.97 -8.42
N LEU A 287 6.60 19.96 -8.16
CA LEU A 287 6.89 18.91 -7.20
C LEU A 287 6.58 17.52 -7.77
N LEU A 288 7.41 16.55 -7.39
CA LEU A 288 7.16 15.13 -7.55
C LEU A 288 6.50 14.59 -6.29
N ILE A 289 5.40 13.86 -6.46
CA ILE A 289 4.64 13.26 -5.37
C ILE A 289 4.55 11.76 -5.60
N ASP A 290 4.93 11.00 -4.58
CA ASP A 290 4.81 9.55 -4.60
C ASP A 290 3.85 9.07 -3.52
N VAL A 291 2.98 8.12 -3.89
CA VAL A 291 1.98 7.57 -2.98
C VAL A 291 2.54 6.34 -2.29
N VAL A 292 2.64 6.39 -0.96
CA VAL A 292 3.09 5.25 -0.15
C VAL A 292 2.28 5.24 1.14
N PRO A 293 1.49 4.18 1.43
CA PRO A 293 0.70 4.13 2.65
C PRO A 293 1.61 4.24 3.88
N VAL A 294 1.11 4.88 4.93
CA VAL A 294 1.89 5.19 6.14
C VAL A 294 2.52 3.95 6.80
N ALA A 295 1.89 2.77 6.65
CA ALA A 295 2.41 1.48 7.12
C ALA A 295 3.70 1.02 6.43
N ARG A 296 3.89 1.40 5.16
CA ARG A 296 4.96 0.88 4.30
C ARG A 296 6.13 1.85 4.15
N LEU A 297 5.99 3.07 4.68
CA LEU A 297 6.98 4.13 4.54
C LEU A 297 8.36 3.75 5.09
N ALA A 298 8.40 3.01 6.21
CA ALA A 298 9.64 2.61 6.86
C ALA A 298 10.27 1.32 6.30
N VAL A 299 9.56 0.60 5.44
CA VAL A 299 10.08 -0.64 4.82
C VAL A 299 11.30 -0.29 3.96
N HIS A 300 12.36 -1.09 4.08
CA HIS A 300 13.66 -0.79 3.47
C HIS A 300 13.57 -0.58 1.95
N GLY A 301 12.88 -1.46 1.23
CA GLY A 301 12.68 -1.33 -0.22
C GLY A 301 12.03 0.00 -0.62
N ASN A 302 10.99 0.42 0.11
CA ASN A 302 10.34 1.71 -0.10
C ASN A 302 11.27 2.87 0.24
N ARG A 303 12.04 2.81 1.33
CA ARG A 303 13.01 3.88 1.68
C ARG A 303 14.06 4.09 0.59
N VAL A 304 14.63 3.01 0.05
CA VAL A 304 15.62 3.08 -1.04
C VAL A 304 14.99 3.66 -2.31
N LYS A 305 13.82 3.15 -2.70
CA LYS A 305 13.03 3.64 -3.85
C LYS A 305 12.68 5.11 -3.75
N LEU A 306 12.17 5.55 -2.60
CA LEU A 306 11.80 6.94 -2.32
C LEU A 306 13.03 7.85 -2.28
N GLY A 307 14.16 7.37 -1.75
CA GLY A 307 15.43 8.09 -1.77
C GLY A 307 15.91 8.38 -3.20
N ALA A 308 15.81 7.39 -4.10
CA ALA A 308 16.15 7.57 -5.52
C ALA A 308 15.20 8.56 -6.21
N ALA A 309 13.89 8.45 -5.99
CA ALA A 309 12.90 9.37 -6.55
C ALA A 309 13.09 10.80 -6.05
N ARG A 310 13.39 10.99 -4.76
CA ARG A 310 13.73 12.29 -4.16
C ARG A 310 14.97 12.90 -4.82
N ALA A 311 16.06 12.15 -4.94
CA ALA A 311 17.28 12.64 -5.59
C ALA A 311 17.00 13.04 -7.04
N TRP A 312 16.29 12.18 -7.79
CA TRP A 312 15.90 12.43 -9.17
C TRP A 312 15.06 13.70 -9.33
N ALA A 313 14.12 13.98 -8.40
CA ALA A 313 13.31 15.19 -8.39
C ALA A 313 14.17 16.43 -8.14
N HIS A 314 15.06 16.36 -7.15
CA HIS A 314 15.92 17.48 -6.75
C HIS A 314 16.92 17.88 -7.82
N GLU A 315 17.48 16.92 -8.55
CA GLU A 315 18.34 17.16 -9.72
C GLU A 315 17.65 18.00 -10.81
N ARG A 316 16.31 18.02 -10.83
CA ARG A 316 15.47 18.76 -11.79
C ARG A 316 14.92 20.06 -11.22
N GLY A 317 15.34 20.45 -10.02
CA GLY A 317 14.79 21.61 -9.32
C GLY A 317 13.34 21.39 -8.85
N TRP A 318 12.85 20.14 -8.83
CA TRP A 318 11.51 19.82 -8.37
C TRP A 318 11.50 19.60 -6.86
N GLY A 319 10.41 20.02 -6.19
CA GLY A 319 10.13 19.62 -4.82
C GLY A 319 9.81 18.13 -4.71
N TRP A 320 9.90 17.60 -3.50
CA TRP A 320 9.60 16.21 -3.18
C TRP A 320 8.55 16.11 -2.08
N LEU A 321 7.59 15.21 -2.25
CA LEU A 321 6.56 14.90 -1.26
C LEU A 321 6.19 13.42 -1.32
N VAL A 322 6.03 12.80 -0.15
CA VAL A 322 5.39 11.49 -0.05
C VAL A 322 3.97 11.70 0.47
N PHE A 323 2.98 11.24 -0.29
CA PHE A 323 1.58 11.25 0.12
C PHE A 323 1.21 9.90 0.76
N THR A 324 0.86 9.94 2.05
CA THR A 324 0.59 8.73 2.84
C THR A 324 -0.90 8.46 3.06
N GLY A 325 -1.77 9.42 2.73
CA GLY A 325 -3.19 9.42 3.08
C GLY A 325 -3.48 9.68 4.55
N SER A 326 -2.46 9.56 5.40
CA SER A 326 -2.53 9.85 6.82
C SER A 326 -2.33 11.34 7.07
N ARG A 327 -2.79 11.81 8.24
CA ARG A 327 -2.42 13.14 8.74
C ARG A 327 -0.93 13.23 9.03
N LEU A 328 -0.23 12.11 9.17
CA LEU A 328 1.21 12.03 9.45
C LEU A 328 2.04 11.82 8.18
N GLY A 329 3.05 12.66 8.00
CA GLY A 329 4.12 12.46 7.01
C GLY A 329 5.37 11.82 7.60
N GLU A 330 6.39 11.63 6.77
CA GLU A 330 7.69 11.05 7.15
C GLU A 330 8.35 11.79 8.33
N GLU A 331 8.42 13.12 8.25
CA GLU A 331 9.00 13.96 9.31
C GLU A 331 8.21 13.88 10.62
N ASP A 332 6.87 13.82 10.54
CA ASP A 332 6.01 13.70 11.71
C ASP A 332 6.26 12.37 12.42
N LEU A 333 6.40 11.28 11.66
CA LEU A 333 6.72 9.95 12.20
C LEU A 333 8.13 9.91 12.81
N ARG A 334 9.14 10.49 12.16
CA ARG A 334 10.51 10.53 12.69
C ARG A 334 10.57 11.25 14.05
N ARG A 335 9.76 12.30 14.21
CA ARG A 335 9.66 13.12 15.44
C ARG A 335 8.68 12.57 16.47
N ARG A 336 7.86 11.56 16.13
CA ARG A 336 6.86 10.98 17.03
C ARG A 336 7.53 10.52 18.32
N ALA A 337 7.05 11.00 19.46
CA ALA A 337 7.57 10.58 20.75
C ALA A 337 7.30 9.09 20.96
N VAL A 338 8.34 8.37 21.38
CA VAL A 338 8.28 6.97 21.78
C VAL A 338 8.94 6.90 23.16
N ASP A 339 8.38 6.08 24.04
CA ASP A 339 8.95 5.89 25.37
C ASP A 339 10.42 5.46 25.28
N ALA A 340 11.31 6.18 25.97
CA ALA A 340 12.75 5.99 25.88
C ALA A 340 13.19 4.59 26.40
N ARG A 341 12.45 4.00 27.34
CA ARG A 341 12.70 2.62 27.79
C ARG A 341 12.38 1.64 26.66
N HIS A 342 11.25 1.80 25.98
CA HIS A 342 10.88 0.92 24.86
C HIS A 342 11.89 1.02 23.71
N GLU A 343 12.27 2.25 23.34
CA GLU A 343 13.31 2.48 22.33
C GLU A 343 14.64 1.83 22.71
N ASN A 344 15.09 1.98 23.96
CA ASN A 344 16.35 1.38 24.42
C ASN A 344 16.31 -0.16 24.45
N ILE A 345 15.17 -0.77 24.81
CA ILE A 345 15.01 -2.23 24.75
C ILE A 345 15.23 -2.73 23.31
N LEU A 346 14.56 -2.12 22.34
CA LEU A 346 14.69 -2.55 20.94
C LEU A 346 16.10 -2.30 20.39
N ARG A 347 16.71 -1.16 20.71
CA ARG A 347 18.11 -0.85 20.35
C ARG A 347 19.08 -1.90 20.89
N ASN A 348 18.90 -2.33 22.14
CA ASN A 348 19.76 -3.33 22.76
C ASN A 348 19.61 -4.71 22.10
N ARG A 349 18.38 -5.12 21.76
CA ARG A 349 18.14 -6.37 21.01
C ARG A 349 18.79 -6.32 19.63
N LEU A 350 18.61 -5.21 18.91
CA LEU A 350 19.23 -5.00 17.59
C LEU A 350 20.76 -4.88 17.64
N ALA A 351 21.34 -4.52 18.78
CA ALA A 351 22.79 -4.55 18.97
C ALA A 351 23.34 -5.98 19.09
N ALA A 352 22.52 -6.96 19.48
CA ALA A 352 22.90 -8.36 19.53
C ALA A 352 22.78 -9.06 18.16
N GLY A 353 21.92 -8.58 17.27
CA GLY A 353 21.77 -9.08 15.91
C GLY A 353 20.43 -8.74 15.27
N PRO A 354 20.17 -9.25 14.06
CA PRO A 354 18.86 -9.15 13.40
C PRO A 354 17.76 -9.82 14.22
N ILE A 355 16.58 -9.21 14.23
CA ILE A 355 15.39 -9.68 14.93
C ILE A 355 14.37 -10.19 13.91
N ALA A 356 13.92 -11.43 14.10
CA ALA A 356 12.82 -12.03 13.32
C ALA A 356 11.46 -11.80 13.99
N TRP A 357 10.36 -12.05 13.27
CA TRP A 357 8.99 -11.80 13.76
C TRP A 357 8.71 -12.34 15.17
N PRO A 358 9.04 -13.59 15.54
CA PRO A 358 8.67 -14.11 16.86
C PRO A 358 9.31 -13.34 18.02
N GLU A 359 10.54 -12.88 17.87
CA GLU A 359 11.20 -12.07 18.90
C GLU A 359 10.67 -10.63 18.91
N PHE A 360 10.41 -10.06 17.72
CA PHE A 360 9.83 -8.74 17.60
C PHE A 360 8.40 -8.69 18.17
N ARG A 361 7.59 -9.72 17.95
CA ARG A 361 6.23 -9.84 18.49
C ARG A 361 6.25 -9.84 20.03
N ARG A 362 7.18 -10.55 20.66
CA ARG A 362 7.38 -10.50 22.13
C ARG A 362 7.75 -9.10 22.60
N TYR A 363 8.62 -8.40 21.88
CA TYR A 363 8.93 -7.01 22.18
C TYR A 363 7.67 -6.12 22.15
N VAL A 364 6.82 -6.29 21.13
CA VAL A 364 5.55 -5.57 21.04
C VAL A 364 4.63 -5.89 22.23
N ASP A 365 4.49 -7.16 22.61
CA ASP A 365 3.68 -7.57 23.78
C ASP A 365 4.22 -7.00 25.10
N GLU A 366 5.54 -6.98 25.28
CA GLU A 366 6.19 -6.48 26.49
C GLU A 366 6.10 -4.96 26.64
N THR A 367 6.07 -4.23 25.53
CA THR A 367 6.15 -2.76 25.53
C THR A 367 4.85 -2.05 25.17
N GLY A 368 3.88 -2.76 24.59
CA GLY A 368 2.69 -2.15 24.03
C GLY A 368 3.00 -1.18 22.88
N MET A 369 4.12 -1.40 22.16
CA MET A 369 4.50 -0.59 21.00
C MET A 369 3.35 -0.53 19.99
N ASP A 370 3.08 0.65 19.42
CA ASP A 370 2.14 0.82 18.31
C ASP A 370 2.88 0.83 16.95
N MET A 371 2.14 0.57 15.87
CA MET A 371 2.72 0.52 14.51
C MET A 371 3.38 1.84 14.13
N LEU A 372 2.75 2.98 14.44
CA LEU A 372 3.25 4.30 14.04
C LEU A 372 4.52 4.70 14.81
N GLY A 373 4.62 4.33 16.08
CA GLY A 373 5.81 4.48 16.92
C GLY A 373 6.95 3.61 16.42
N PHE A 374 6.68 2.36 16.07
CA PHE A 374 7.66 1.49 15.43
C PHE A 374 8.17 2.05 14.09
N THR A 375 7.26 2.44 13.19
CA THR A 375 7.62 3.11 11.93
C THR A 375 8.49 4.35 12.19
N GLY A 376 8.14 5.16 13.19
CA GLY A 376 8.93 6.31 13.62
C GLY A 376 10.33 5.96 14.10
N LEU A 377 10.49 4.89 14.90
CA LEU A 377 11.80 4.39 15.35
C LEU A 377 12.67 3.92 14.18
N VAL A 378 12.09 3.14 13.26
CA VAL A 378 12.80 2.65 12.07
C VAL A 378 13.29 3.82 11.22
N LEU A 379 12.45 4.84 10.99
CA LEU A 379 12.83 6.05 10.25
C LEU A 379 13.87 6.92 10.97
N ARG A 380 13.83 6.97 12.31
CA ARG A 380 14.77 7.76 13.13
C ARG A 380 16.16 7.13 13.17
N HIS A 381 16.24 5.81 13.35
CA HIS A 381 17.50 5.10 13.50
C HIS A 381 18.04 4.52 12.19
N GLY A 382 17.27 4.61 11.10
CA GLY A 382 17.65 4.07 9.81
C GLY A 382 17.63 2.54 9.74
N TRP A 383 17.01 1.83 10.70
CA TRP A 383 17.02 0.36 10.72
C TRP A 383 16.48 -0.25 9.42
N ARG A 384 17.09 -1.33 8.96
CA ARG A 384 16.60 -2.09 7.82
C ARG A 384 15.44 -2.96 8.30
N TRP A 385 14.23 -2.63 7.81
CA TRP A 385 13.03 -3.43 8.01
C TRP A 385 12.62 -4.08 6.68
N GLU A 386 12.81 -5.39 6.58
CA GLU A 386 12.22 -6.23 5.54
C GLU A 386 10.85 -6.72 6.03
N ARG A 387 9.83 -6.61 5.18
CA ARG A 387 8.46 -6.88 5.59
C ARG A 387 8.11 -8.37 5.58
N GLY A 388 8.51 -9.11 4.55
CA GLY A 388 8.08 -10.50 4.34
C GLY A 388 9.13 -11.37 3.65
N PRO A 389 9.75 -12.35 4.36
CA PRO A 389 9.65 -12.57 5.79
C PRO A 389 10.16 -11.38 6.61
N PHE A 390 9.56 -11.13 7.78
CA PHE A 390 9.94 -10.02 8.63
C PHE A 390 11.39 -10.17 9.11
N ARG A 391 12.18 -9.13 8.89
CA ARG A 391 13.52 -9.01 9.46
C ARG A 391 13.82 -7.56 9.79
N LEU A 392 14.23 -7.30 11.02
CA LEU A 392 14.66 -5.99 11.48
C LEU A 392 16.12 -6.04 11.88
N GLU A 393 16.96 -5.16 11.32
CA GLU A 393 18.37 -5.09 11.67
C GLU A 393 18.91 -3.66 11.61
N ARG A 394 20.08 -3.44 12.19
CA ARG A 394 20.78 -2.16 12.05
C ARG A 394 21.35 -2.05 10.64
N GLU A 395 21.18 -0.89 10.03
CA GLU A 395 21.95 -0.53 8.85
C GLU A 395 23.42 -0.33 9.31
N GLY A 396 24.34 -1.02 8.64
CA GLY A 396 25.75 -1.16 9.03
C GLY A 396 26.57 0.11 8.91
#